data_AF-A0A7Y8JDG7-F1
#
_entry.id   AF-A0A7Y8JDG7-F1
#
_cell.length_a   1.000
_cell.length_b   1.000
_cell.length_c   1.000
_cell.angle_alpha   90.00
_cell.angle_beta   90.00
_cell.angle_gamma   90.00
#
_symmetry.space_group_name_H-M   'P 1'
#
loop_
_entity.id
_entity.type
_entity.pdbx_description
1 polymer ?
#
loop_
_entity_poly.entity_id
_entity_poly.type
_entity_poly.pdbx_seq_one_letter_code
_entity_poly.pdbx_strand_id
1 'polypeptide(L)' 'MKKARPRDAEFKDEVLDIYLREIESYPLIDHKEEKKLARKIKKKDQLAFEKLIRSNLRFVITVAKRYQ' A
#
# COMPACT_ATOMS: atom_id res chain seq x y z
N MET A 1 26.67 -3.48 -20.99
CA MET A 1 25.50 -3.30 -20.09
C MET A 1 24.72 -2.07 -20.57
N LYS A 2 23.48 -2.22 -21.06
CA LYS A 2 22.68 -1.09 -21.59
C LYS A 2 22.13 -0.28 -20.40
N LYS A 3 22.64 0.93 -20.15
CA LYS A 3 22.03 1.87 -19.18
C LYS A 3 20.65 2.28 -19.70
N ALA A 4 19.66 2.31 -18.82
CA ALA A 4 18.31 2.78 -19.16
C ALA A 4 18.36 4.22 -19.69
N ARG A 5 17.51 4.55 -20.66
CA ARG A 5 17.48 5.92 -21.22
C ARG A 5 16.88 6.85 -20.16
N PRO A 6 17.26 8.15 -20.13
CA PRO A 6 16.75 9.10 -19.12
C PRO A 6 15.22 9.10 -18.97
N ARG A 7 14.50 9.04 -20.10
CA ARG A 7 13.03 8.94 -20.14
C ARG A 7 12.44 7.68 -19.46
N ASP A 8 13.17 6.57 -19.48
CA ASP A 8 12.70 5.31 -18.89
C ASP A 8 12.80 5.34 -17.34
N ALA A 9 13.69 6.17 -16.78
CA ALA A 9 13.82 6.37 -15.33
C ALA A 9 12.76 7.36 -14.81
N GLU A 10 12.58 8.48 -15.52
CA GLU A 10 11.59 9.50 -15.19
C GLU A 10 10.16 8.95 -15.19
N PHE A 11 9.83 8.09 -16.17
CA PHE A 11 8.54 7.38 -16.21
C PHE A 11 8.34 6.42 -15.03
N LYS A 12 9.42 5.77 -14.54
CA LYS A 12 9.32 4.87 -13.38
C LYS A 12 9.01 5.63 -12.09
N ASP A 13 9.63 6.79 -11.91
CA ASP A 13 9.39 7.63 -10.75
C ASP A 13 7.96 8.19 -10.76
N GLU A 14 7.44 8.60 -11.93
CA GLU A 14 6.04 9.04 -12.08
C GLU A 14 5.03 7.92 -11.73
N VAL A 15 5.26 6.69 -12.23
CA VAL A 15 4.40 5.54 -11.92
C VAL A 15 4.46 5.19 -10.43
N LEU A 16 5.64 5.27 -9.82
CA LEU A 16 5.81 5.04 -8.38
C LEU A 16 5.05 6.09 -7.57
N ASP A 17 5.15 7.37 -7.92
CA ASP A 17 4.45 8.45 -7.24
C ASP A 17 2.93 8.30 -7.32
N ILE A 18 2.40 7.92 -8.49
CA ILE A 18 0.96 7.62 -8.65
C ILE A 18 0.53 6.49 -7.71
N TYR A 19 1.29 5.39 -7.67
CA TYR A 19 1.01 4.26 -6.81
C TYR A 19 1.04 4.61 -5.32
N LEU A 20 2.03 5.41 -4.90
CA LEU A 20 2.15 5.87 -3.52
C LEU A 20 0.97 6.77 -3.12
N ARG A 21 0.54 7.69 -4.01
CA ARG A 21 -0.63 8.55 -3.78
C ARG A 21 -1.92 7.73 -3.67
N GLU A 22 -2.08 6.70 -4.50
CA GLU A 22 -3.24 5.80 -4.41
C GLU A 22 -3.29 5.12 -3.05
N ILE A 23 -2.15 4.64 -2.53
CA ILE A 23 -2.11 3.97 -1.24
C ILE A 23 -2.37 4.93 -0.06
N GLU A 24 -1.88 6.17 -0.15
CA GLU A 24 -2.11 7.19 0.88
C GLU A 24 -3.60 7.51 1.08
N SER A 25 -4.43 7.32 0.04
CA SER A 25 -5.87 7.54 0.10
C SER A 25 -6.63 6.52 0.97
N TYR A 26 -6.03 5.36 1.28
CA TYR A 26 -6.70 4.36 2.09
C TYR A 26 -6.84 4.82 3.56
N PRO A 27 -8.03 4.66 4.15
CA PRO A 27 -8.25 5.03 5.54
C PRO A 27 -7.47 4.11 6.49
N LEU A 28 -6.96 4.71 7.57
CA LEU A 28 -6.42 3.97 8.69
C LEU A 28 -7.57 3.22 9.38
N ILE A 29 -7.27 2.00 9.82
CA ILE A 29 -8.20 1.19 10.62
C ILE A 29 -7.78 1.26 12.08
N ASP A 30 -8.76 1.26 12.97
CA ASP A 30 -8.51 1.16 14.40
C ASP A 30 -8.38 -0.32 14.83
N HIS A 31 -7.97 -0.53 16.08
CA HIS A 31 -7.79 -1.86 16.63
C HIS A 31 -9.09 -2.69 16.70
N LYS A 32 -10.25 -2.05 16.83
CA LYS A 32 -11.56 -2.75 16.86
C LYS A 32 -11.91 -3.25 15.46
N GLU A 33 -11.67 -2.44 14.45
CA GLU A 33 -11.89 -2.77 13.05
C GLU A 33 -10.94 -3.88 12.60
N GLU A 34 -9.68 -3.84 12.99
CA GLU A 34 -8.71 -4.89 12.70
C GLU A 34 -9.17 -6.26 13.24
N LYS A 35 -9.64 -6.32 14.50
CA LYS A 35 -10.26 -7.52 15.08
C LYS A 35 -11.49 -7.99 14.30
N LYS A 36 -12.32 -7.07 13.81
CA LYS A 36 -13.51 -7.38 13.01
C LYS A 36 -13.12 -7.97 11.65
N LEU A 37 -12.14 -7.38 10.97
CA LEU A 37 -11.62 -7.87 9.69
C LEU A 37 -10.98 -9.25 9.85
N ALA A 38 -10.16 -9.46 10.88
CA ALA A 38 -9.54 -10.76 11.16
C ALA A 38 -10.58 -11.89 11.33
N ARG A 39 -11.69 -11.62 12.03
CA ARG A 39 -12.80 -12.58 12.17
C ARG A 39 -13.49 -12.91 10.85
N LYS A 40 -13.62 -11.92 9.96
CA LYS A 40 -14.19 -12.10 8.61
C LYS A 40 -13.26 -12.86 7.69
N ILE A 41 -11.96 -12.57 7.73
CA ILE A 41 -10.91 -13.26 6.95
C ILE A 41 -10.88 -14.75 7.30
N LYS A 42 -11.05 -15.12 8.58
CA LYS A 42 -11.21 -16.53 8.99
C LYS A 42 -12.38 -17.25 8.30
N LYS A 43 -13.40 -16.51 7.87
CA LYS A 43 -14.55 -17.00 7.10
C LYS A 43 -14.35 -16.88 5.58
N LYS A 44 -13.12 -16.68 5.10
CA LYS A 44 -12.74 -16.49 3.69
C LYS A 44 -13.37 -15.25 3.03
N ASP A 45 -13.64 -14.20 3.80
CA ASP A 45 -14.07 -12.91 3.26
C ASP A 45 -12.89 -12.20 2.57
N GLN A 46 -12.86 -12.25 1.25
CA GLN A 46 -11.80 -11.65 0.43
C GLN A 46 -11.77 -10.13 0.53
N LEU A 47 -12.93 -9.48 0.65
CA LEU A 47 -13.01 -8.02 0.79
C LEU A 47 -12.41 -7.56 2.12
N ALA A 48 -12.63 -8.33 3.18
CA ALA A 48 -12.00 -8.07 4.47
C ALA A 48 -10.48 -8.22 4.42
N PHE A 49 -9.98 -9.21 3.66
CA PHE A 49 -8.56 -9.44 3.45
C PHE A 49 -7.92 -8.27 2.69
N GLU A 50 -8.50 -7.87 1.56
CA GLU A 50 -8.02 -6.74 0.77
C GLU A 50 -8.02 -5.44 1.57
N LYS A 51 -9.10 -5.17 2.33
CA LYS A 51 -9.17 -3.98 3.18
C LYS A 51 -8.05 -3.97 4.22
N LEU A 52 -7.81 -5.10 4.90
CA LEU A 52 -6.76 -5.21 5.91
C LEU A 52 -5.38 -4.95 5.30
N ILE A 53 -5.08 -5.51 4.12
CA ILE A 53 -3.81 -5.29 3.42
C ILE A 53 -3.65 -3.82 3.05
N ARG A 54 -4.63 -3.24 2.33
CA ARG A 54 -4.53 -1.87 1.81
C ARG A 54 -4.34 -0.83 2.93
N SER A 55 -5.05 -0.98 4.05
CA SER A 55 -4.87 -0.12 5.22
C SER A 55 -3.49 -0.24 5.86
N ASN A 56 -2.83 -1.41 5.79
CA ASN A 56 -1.48 -1.61 6.29
C ASN A 56 -0.38 -1.19 5.30
N LEU A 57 -0.64 -1.16 3.99
CA LEU A 57 0.33 -0.66 3.00
C LEU A 57 0.70 0.81 3.24
N ARG A 58 -0.27 1.63 3.65
CA ARG A 58 -0.03 3.03 4.04
C ARG A 58 0.95 3.14 5.21
N PHE A 59 0.86 2.24 6.19
CA PHE A 59 1.79 2.20 7.32
C PHE A 59 3.20 1.86 6.85
N VAL A 60 3.36 0.83 6.00
CA VAL A 60 4.66 0.44 5.44
C VAL A 60 5.33 1.59 4.70
N ILE A 61 4.59 2.32 3.84
CA ILE A 61 5.14 3.49 3.13
C ILE A 61 5.55 4.59 4.11
N THR A 62 4.71 4.87 5.11
CA THR A 62 5.03 5.89 6.13
C THR A 62 6.31 5.55 6.88
N VAL A 63 6.54 4.26 7.18
CA VAL A 63 7.77 3.78 7.81
C VAL A 63 8.94 3.85 6.83
N ALA A 64 8.79 3.35 5.60
CA ALA A 64 9.84 3.34 4.58
C ALA A 64 10.34 4.76 4.22
N LYS A 65 9.43 5.74 4.11
CA LYS A 65 9.76 7.15 3.88
C LYS A 65 10.66 7.76 4.99
N ARG A 66 10.71 7.18 6.19
CA ARG A 66 11.62 7.63 7.27
C ARG A 66 13.05 7.10 7.13
N TYR A 67 13.26 6.09 6.28
CA TYR A 67 14.55 5.44 6.06
C TYR A 67 15.14 5.71 4.67
N GLN A 68 14.43 6.45 3.80
CA GLN A 68 14.98 7.08 2.60
C GLN A 68 15.68 8.39 2.96
#